data_AF-A0ABD2AWM5-F1
#
_entry.id   AF-A0ABD2AWM5-F1
#
_cell.length_a   1.000
_cell.length_b   1.000
_cell.length_c   1.000
_cell.angle_alpha   90.00
_cell.angle_beta   90.00
_cell.angle_gamma   90.00
#
_symmetry.space_group_name_H-M   'P 1'
#
loop_
_entity.id
_entity.type
_entity.pdbx_description
1 polymer ?
#
loop_
_entity_poly.entity_id
_entity_poly.type
_entity_poly.pdbx_seq_one_letter_code
_entity_poly.pdbx_strand_id
1 'polypeptide(L)'
;INKKIWRKDFLFQIQETMVLLHNGILLLLYHQIYANIQDQIFQQMQQRSGFTPPPQMSNAAPGPGGIMRPNQPYTNMRQGPMPTPPVGKRSADQRIPLSQQKPYFWNSDFSHSTSKKKKKLADKILPQKVRDLVPESQAYMDLLAFERKLDATIMRKRLDIQEALKRPMKQKRKLRIFISNTFYPAKEAAEGEEGSVASWELRVEGRLLDDTKNDPNKVKRKFSSFFKSLVIELDKDLYGPDNHLVEWHRTLTTQETDGFQVKRPGDKNVRCTILLLLDYQPLQFKLDSRLARLLGVHTQTRPVIISALWQYIKTHKLQDSHEREFINCDKYLEQIFACPRMKFAEIPQRLNPLLHPPDPIVINHVISVEGTETKQTACYDIEVEVDDTLKTQMNNFLLSTASQQEIQSLDNKIHETVETINQLKTNREFFLSFAKDPQQFINKWIISQTRDLKTMTDVVGNPEEERRAEFYYQPWAQEAVCRYFYTKVQQKRAELEQALGIRNS
;
A
#
# COMPACT_ATOMS: atom_id res chain seq x y z
N ILE A 1 -10.21 -3.72 15.56
CA ILE A 1 -11.19 -3.51 16.66
C ILE A 1 -10.74 -2.34 17.54
N ASN A 2 -9.52 -2.37 18.10
CA ASN A 2 -9.01 -1.25 18.90
C ASN A 2 -9.04 0.10 18.17
N LYS A 3 -8.44 0.25 16.96
CA LYS A 3 -8.48 1.54 16.24
C LYS A 3 -9.89 2.12 15.98
N LYS A 4 -10.93 1.27 15.94
CA LYS A 4 -12.33 1.69 15.76
C LYS A 4 -12.94 2.23 17.05
N ILE A 5 -12.74 1.53 18.17
CA ILE A 5 -13.21 1.95 19.50
C ILE A 5 -12.59 3.31 19.85
N TRP A 6 -11.29 3.44 19.67
CA TRP A 6 -10.54 4.65 19.99
C TRP A 6 -10.94 5.86 19.14
N ARG A 7 -11.29 5.66 17.86
CA ARG A 7 -11.80 6.74 17.00
C ARG A 7 -13.23 7.17 17.34
N LYS A 8 -14.02 6.29 17.96
CA LYS A 8 -15.33 6.66 18.51
C LYS A 8 -15.17 7.51 19.77
N ASP A 9 -14.26 7.13 20.66
CA ASP A 9 -13.92 7.93 21.85
C ASP A 9 -13.36 9.30 21.44
N PHE A 10 -12.52 9.34 20.40
CA PHE A 10 -12.02 10.57 19.79
C PHE A 10 -13.14 11.48 19.25
N LEU A 11 -14.14 10.94 18.56
CA LEU A 11 -15.28 11.73 18.09
C LEU A 11 -16.15 12.23 19.25
N PHE A 12 -16.31 11.43 20.30
CA PHE A 12 -17.06 11.81 21.48
C PHE A 12 -16.44 13.05 22.17
N GLN A 13 -15.13 13.04 22.36
CA GLN A 13 -14.42 14.14 23.04
C GLN A 13 -14.42 15.45 22.22
N ILE A 14 -14.37 15.35 20.89
CA ILE A 14 -14.55 16.50 19.99
C ILE A 14 -15.98 17.05 20.07
N GLN A 15 -16.98 16.17 20.18
CA GLN A 15 -18.38 16.56 20.26
C GLN A 15 -18.68 17.31 21.57
N GLU A 16 -18.08 16.92 22.70
CA GLU A 16 -18.14 17.70 23.96
C GLU A 16 -17.50 19.09 23.81
N THR A 17 -16.35 19.16 23.14
CA THR A 17 -15.66 20.43 22.84
C THR A 17 -16.57 21.40 22.06
N MET A 18 -17.33 20.89 21.09
CA MET A 18 -18.29 21.69 20.32
C MET A 18 -19.46 22.20 21.16
N VAL A 19 -19.99 21.38 22.07
CA VAL A 19 -21.10 21.78 22.96
C VAL A 19 -20.66 22.95 23.86
N LEU A 20 -19.44 22.89 24.41
CA LEU A 20 -18.89 23.97 25.24
C LEU A 20 -18.71 25.28 24.45
N LEU A 21 -18.20 25.19 23.22
CA LEU A 21 -18.05 26.36 22.35
C LEU A 21 -19.41 26.95 21.93
N HIS A 22 -20.39 26.10 21.63
CA HIS A 22 -21.74 26.52 21.25
C HIS A 22 -22.47 27.20 22.42
N ASN A 23 -22.40 26.63 23.62
CA ASN A 23 -22.97 27.22 24.84
C ASN A 23 -22.32 28.57 25.17
N GLY A 24 -21.01 28.70 24.94
CA GLY A 24 -20.32 29.99 25.08
C GLY A 24 -20.81 31.05 24.09
N ILE A 25 -21.11 30.68 22.85
CA ILE A 25 -21.70 31.59 21.85
C ILE A 25 -23.13 32.00 22.24
N LEU A 26 -23.95 31.05 22.71
CA LEU A 26 -25.32 31.33 23.17
C LEU A 26 -25.33 32.30 24.36
N LEU A 27 -24.39 32.17 25.30
CA LEU A 27 -24.28 33.07 26.45
C LEU A 27 -23.92 34.51 26.02
N LEU A 28 -23.06 34.66 25.01
CA LEU A 28 -22.69 35.96 24.44
C LEU A 28 -23.85 36.59 23.66
N LEU A 29 -24.61 35.80 22.90
CA LEU A 29 -25.83 36.26 22.22
C LEU A 29 -26.90 36.69 23.22
N TYR A 30 -27.05 35.95 24.32
CA TYR A 30 -27.96 36.33 25.41
C TYR A 30 -27.57 37.68 26.02
N HIS A 31 -26.28 37.91 26.28
CA HIS A 31 -25.76 39.18 26.76
C HIS A 31 -25.98 40.34 25.75
N GLN A 32 -25.84 40.07 24.45
CA GLN A 32 -26.10 41.05 23.39
C GLN A 32 -27.58 41.44 23.30
N ILE A 33 -28.48 40.46 23.43
CA ILE A 33 -29.94 40.72 23.44
C ILE A 33 -30.31 41.52 24.69
N TYR A 34 -29.72 41.20 25.84
CA TYR A 34 -29.96 41.92 27.09
C TYR A 34 -29.46 43.37 27.03
N ALA A 35 -28.29 43.61 26.41
CA ALA A 35 -27.76 44.95 26.20
C ALA A 35 -28.62 45.79 25.24
N ASN A 36 -29.10 45.20 24.13
CA ASN A 36 -29.99 45.89 23.20
C ASN A 36 -31.36 46.23 23.82
N ILE A 37 -31.88 45.38 24.72
CA ILE A 37 -33.13 45.65 25.46
C ILE A 37 -32.93 46.78 26.48
N GLN A 38 -31.78 46.82 27.17
CA GLN A 38 -31.42 47.91 28.10
C GLN A 38 -31.31 49.27 27.38
N ASP A 39 -30.70 49.30 26.19
CA ASP A 39 -30.59 50.54 25.39
C ASP A 39 -31.96 51.04 24.88
N GLN A 40 -32.86 50.13 24.49
CA GLN A 40 -34.24 50.51 24.12
C GLN A 40 -35.04 51.09 25.29
N ILE A 41 -34.87 50.52 26.49
CA ILE A 41 -35.53 51.02 27.72
C ILE A 41 -34.95 52.39 28.12
N PHE A 42 -33.63 52.57 27.96
CA PHE A 42 -32.96 53.84 28.24
C PHE A 42 -33.38 54.97 27.29
N GLN A 43 -33.56 54.68 25.99
CA GLN A 43 -34.07 55.66 25.02
C GLN A 43 -35.55 56.03 25.25
N GLN A 44 -36.39 55.11 25.74
CA GLN A 44 -37.77 55.44 26.13
C GLN A 44 -37.85 56.33 27.38
N MET A 45 -36.88 56.26 28.29
CA MET A 45 -36.85 57.13 29.48
C MET A 45 -36.39 58.56 29.20
N GLN A 46 -35.61 58.81 28.14
CA GLN A 46 -35.16 60.17 27.79
C GLN A 46 -36.23 61.05 27.13
N GLN A 47 -37.29 60.48 26.54
CA GLN A 47 -38.34 61.27 25.87
C GLN A 47 -39.35 61.94 26.83
N ARG A 48 -39.25 61.77 28.16
CA ARG A 48 -40.24 62.28 29.12
C ARG A 48 -39.87 63.58 29.86
N SER A 49 -38.76 64.23 29.55
CA SER A 49 -38.34 65.45 30.29
C SER A 49 -37.80 66.54 29.37
N GLY A 50 -38.63 67.56 29.09
CA GLY A 50 -38.19 68.83 28.51
C GLY A 50 -39.34 69.71 28.00
N PHE A 51 -39.71 70.74 28.77
CA PHE A 51 -40.75 71.75 28.50
C PHE A 51 -40.08 73.12 28.36
N THR A 52 -40.42 73.95 27.35
CA THR A 52 -40.41 75.44 27.36
C THR A 52 -41.02 76.07 26.06
N PRO A 53 -41.53 77.33 26.10
CA PRO A 53 -42.60 77.87 25.22
C PRO A 53 -42.11 78.85 24.08
N PRO A 54 -43.00 79.46 23.23
CA PRO A 54 -42.69 79.89 21.84
C PRO A 54 -42.51 81.42 21.63
N PRO A 55 -42.15 81.86 20.40
CA PRO A 55 -43.14 82.66 19.62
C PRO A 55 -43.18 82.45 18.07
N GLN A 56 -44.41 82.53 17.58
CA GLN A 56 -45.01 83.05 16.32
C GLN A 56 -44.34 82.99 14.91
N MET A 57 -45.00 82.16 14.08
CA MET A 57 -45.65 82.40 12.76
C MET A 57 -44.91 83.09 11.59
N SER A 58 -44.79 82.34 10.48
CA SER A 58 -45.30 82.79 9.17
C SER A 58 -45.62 81.60 8.24
N ASN A 59 -46.84 81.60 7.72
CA ASN A 59 -47.48 80.63 6.83
C ASN A 59 -46.80 80.50 5.44
N ALA A 60 -46.83 79.30 4.85
CA ALA A 60 -47.49 79.04 3.56
C ALA A 60 -47.36 77.56 3.12
N ALA A 61 -48.51 76.92 2.90
CA ALA A 61 -48.75 75.79 1.98
C ALA A 61 -49.77 76.31 0.92
N PRO A 62 -50.24 75.57 -0.13
CA PRO A 62 -50.18 74.12 -0.34
C PRO A 62 -50.07 73.59 -1.80
N GLY A 63 -49.93 72.26 -1.96
CA GLY A 63 -50.68 71.48 -2.98
C GLY A 63 -49.96 70.94 -4.23
N PRO A 64 -50.58 69.97 -4.97
CA PRO A 64 -50.13 68.56 -5.00
C PRO A 64 -50.06 67.90 -6.40
N GLY A 65 -49.56 66.66 -6.50
CA GLY A 65 -50.02 65.70 -7.52
C GLY A 65 -49.02 64.62 -8.02
N GLY A 66 -49.54 63.42 -8.31
CA GLY A 66 -49.05 62.61 -9.43
C GLY A 66 -48.64 61.15 -9.17
N ILE A 67 -49.61 60.24 -9.19
CA ILE A 67 -49.47 58.78 -9.38
C ILE A 67 -49.05 58.48 -10.83
N MET A 68 -48.29 57.39 -11.09
CA MET A 68 -48.57 56.37 -12.14
C MET A 68 -47.42 55.34 -12.31
N ARG A 69 -47.79 54.07 -12.11
CA ARG A 69 -47.23 52.83 -12.72
C ARG A 69 -47.77 52.73 -14.17
N PRO A 70 -47.26 51.90 -15.14
CA PRO A 70 -47.38 50.43 -15.02
C PRO A 70 -46.48 49.50 -15.89
N ASN A 71 -46.57 48.21 -15.52
CA ASN A 71 -46.61 46.96 -16.31
C ASN A 71 -45.43 46.37 -17.13
N GLN A 72 -45.26 45.06 -16.91
CA GLN A 72 -44.57 44.06 -17.75
C GLN A 72 -45.39 43.67 -19.01
N PRO A 73 -44.94 42.71 -19.84
CA PRO A 73 -45.33 41.31 -19.60
C PRO A 73 -44.29 40.21 -19.91
N TYR A 74 -44.56 39.04 -19.33
CA TYR A 74 -43.96 37.71 -19.47
C TYR A 74 -44.59 36.91 -20.64
N THR A 75 -43.88 35.92 -21.21
CA THR A 75 -44.47 34.64 -21.69
C THR A 75 -43.46 33.47 -21.71
N ASN A 76 -43.93 32.29 -21.23
CA ASN A 76 -43.33 30.94 -21.30
C ASN A 76 -43.54 30.31 -22.72
N MET A 77 -43.07 29.11 -23.17
CA MET A 77 -42.93 27.76 -22.58
C MET A 77 -42.24 26.73 -23.54
N ARG A 78 -41.58 25.70 -22.96
CA ARG A 78 -41.49 24.23 -23.29
C ARG A 78 -40.77 23.57 -24.52
N GLN A 79 -39.83 22.66 -24.16
CA GLN A 79 -39.56 21.22 -24.50
C GLN A 79 -39.16 20.67 -25.92
N GLY A 80 -37.90 20.16 -26.00
CA GLY A 80 -37.38 18.89 -26.62
C GLY A 80 -37.34 18.71 -28.16
N PRO A 81 -36.67 17.67 -28.76
CA PRO A 81 -35.53 16.79 -28.37
C PRO A 81 -34.36 16.72 -29.43
N MET A 82 -33.34 15.88 -29.19
CA MET A 82 -32.06 15.66 -29.92
C MET A 82 -32.14 15.23 -31.41
N PRO A 83 -31.04 15.43 -32.19
CA PRO A 83 -30.55 14.38 -33.10
C PRO A 83 -29.00 14.24 -33.26
N THR A 84 -28.57 13.04 -33.68
CA THR A 84 -27.23 12.63 -34.20
C THR A 84 -27.01 13.01 -35.68
N PRO A 85 -25.77 12.99 -36.26
CA PRO A 85 -25.37 11.95 -37.26
C PRO A 85 -23.81 11.73 -37.40
N PRO A 86 -23.21 11.15 -38.48
CA PRO A 86 -23.11 9.71 -38.78
C PRO A 86 -21.66 9.19 -39.11
N VAL A 87 -21.57 7.90 -39.46
CA VAL A 87 -20.38 7.03 -39.69
C VAL A 87 -19.96 6.94 -41.17
N GLY A 88 -18.66 6.69 -41.45
CA GLY A 88 -18.12 6.19 -42.73
C GLY A 88 -16.87 5.28 -42.57
N LYS A 89 -16.87 4.13 -43.23
CA LYS A 89 -16.01 2.92 -43.07
C LYS A 89 -14.72 2.91 -43.92
N ARG A 90 -13.66 2.17 -43.51
CA ARG A 90 -13.18 0.88 -44.13
C ARG A 90 -11.84 0.36 -43.58
N SER A 91 -11.64 -0.94 -43.82
CA SER A 91 -10.79 -1.98 -43.24
C SER A 91 -9.29 -2.01 -43.63
N ALA A 92 -8.45 -2.62 -42.78
CA ALA A 92 -7.77 -3.93 -42.99
C ALA A 92 -6.30 -4.01 -42.46
N ASP A 93 -6.06 -5.07 -41.69
CA ASP A 93 -4.87 -5.94 -41.66
C ASP A 93 -3.59 -5.63 -40.84
N GLN A 94 -3.03 -6.75 -40.34
CA GLN A 94 -1.66 -7.04 -39.88
C GLN A 94 -1.21 -6.98 -38.40
N ARG A 95 -1.02 -8.21 -37.90
CA ARG A 95 0.17 -8.80 -37.23
C ARG A 95 0.51 -8.42 -35.79
N ILE A 96 0.39 -9.45 -34.95
CA ILE A 96 0.98 -9.61 -33.62
C ILE A 96 2.49 -9.93 -33.76
N PRO A 97 3.35 -9.35 -32.91
CA PRO A 97 4.43 -10.11 -32.32
C PRO A 97 4.38 -10.11 -30.79
N LEU A 98 4.50 -11.31 -30.24
CA LEU A 98 4.72 -11.63 -28.84
C LEU A 98 6.04 -10.99 -28.35
N SER A 99 6.03 -10.24 -27.24
CA SER A 99 7.24 -10.08 -26.41
C SER A 99 6.92 -9.83 -24.93
N GLN A 100 7.40 -10.78 -24.12
CA GLN A 100 7.84 -10.72 -22.72
C GLN A 100 7.24 -9.66 -21.78
N GLN A 101 6.27 -10.09 -20.96
CA GLN A 101 5.95 -9.44 -19.70
C GLN A 101 7.09 -9.61 -18.68
N LYS A 102 7.74 -8.51 -18.32
CA LYS A 102 8.38 -8.31 -17.00
C LYS A 102 7.52 -7.32 -16.21
N PRO A 103 7.12 -7.61 -14.96
CA PRO A 103 6.34 -6.69 -14.16
C PRO A 103 7.27 -5.70 -13.45
N TYR A 104 7.41 -4.49 -14.01
CA TYR A 104 7.87 -3.33 -13.25
C TYR A 104 6.64 -2.52 -12.84
N PHE A 105 6.32 -2.59 -11.55
CA PHE A 105 5.44 -1.64 -10.89
C PHE A 105 6.14 -0.28 -10.84
N TRP A 106 5.34 0.79 -10.99
CA TRP A 106 5.65 2.23 -10.95
C TRP A 106 5.87 2.93 -12.31
N ASN A 107 4.77 3.28 -12.96
CA ASN A 107 4.37 4.69 -13.12
C ASN A 107 3.02 4.75 -13.84
N SER A 108 2.01 5.34 -13.21
CA SER A 108 0.79 5.78 -13.88
C SER A 108 0.60 7.26 -13.56
N ASP A 109 0.95 8.06 -14.55
CA ASP A 109 0.16 9.13 -15.14
C ASP A 109 -0.54 10.12 -14.19
N PHE A 110 0.05 11.32 -14.18
CA PHE A 110 -0.67 12.57 -14.04
C PHE A 110 -1.69 12.70 -15.19
N SER A 111 -2.90 12.20 -15.00
CA SER A 111 -4.07 12.70 -15.70
C SER A 111 -4.86 13.60 -14.76
N HIS A 112 -5.25 14.77 -15.28
CA HIS A 112 -6.04 15.81 -14.60
C HIS A 112 -7.39 15.23 -14.13
N SER A 113 -7.42 14.69 -12.92
CA SER A 113 -8.62 14.68 -12.09
C SER A 113 -8.51 15.86 -11.15
N THR A 114 -9.60 16.61 -11.01
CA THR A 114 -9.72 17.71 -10.05
C THR A 114 -9.22 17.25 -8.69
N SER A 115 -8.06 17.77 -8.31
CA SER A 115 -7.33 17.30 -7.14
C SER A 115 -8.17 17.56 -5.90
N LYS A 116 -8.81 16.51 -5.37
CA LYS A 116 -9.13 16.47 -3.94
C LYS A 116 -7.80 16.61 -3.23
N LYS A 117 -7.49 17.84 -2.75
CA LYS A 117 -6.26 18.13 -2.00
C LYS A 117 -6.05 17.00 -1.00
N LYS A 118 -4.92 16.29 -1.08
CA LYS A 118 -4.57 15.27 -0.10
C LYS A 118 -4.63 15.92 1.28
N LYS A 119 -5.58 15.48 2.11
CA LYS A 119 -5.84 16.03 3.45
C LYS A 119 -4.55 15.94 4.26
N LYS A 120 -4.10 17.07 4.79
CA LYS A 120 -2.79 17.20 5.44
C LYS A 120 -2.93 16.93 6.93
N LEU A 121 -1.84 16.50 7.56
CA LEU A 121 -1.80 16.29 9.02
C LEU A 121 -2.15 17.57 9.81
N ALA A 122 -1.83 18.74 9.25
CA ALA A 122 -2.19 20.04 9.82
C ALA A 122 -3.70 20.24 9.95
N ASP A 123 -4.49 19.62 9.06
CA ASP A 123 -5.96 19.74 9.04
C ASP A 123 -6.63 18.93 10.17
N LYS A 124 -5.83 18.16 10.94
CA LYS A 124 -6.26 17.44 12.15
C LYS A 124 -5.72 18.06 13.44
N ILE A 125 -5.04 19.21 13.39
CA ILE A 125 -4.47 19.83 14.60
C ILE A 125 -5.39 20.97 15.05
N LEU A 126 -5.78 20.93 16.33
CA LEU A 126 -6.58 22.00 16.91
C LEU A 126 -5.73 23.27 17.13
N PRO A 127 -6.22 24.47 16.77
CA PRO A 127 -5.51 25.72 17.02
C PRO A 127 -5.20 25.91 18.51
N GLN A 128 -4.04 26.51 18.84
CA GLN A 128 -3.61 26.72 20.23
C GLN A 128 -4.68 27.42 21.07
N LYS A 129 -5.31 28.45 20.52
CA LYS A 129 -6.37 29.19 21.23
C LYS A 129 -7.61 28.36 21.55
N VAL A 130 -7.92 27.31 20.76
CA VAL A 130 -8.99 26.35 21.12
C VAL A 130 -8.49 25.46 22.26
N ARG A 131 -7.21 25.07 22.20
CA ARG A 131 -6.60 24.19 23.20
C ARG A 131 -6.53 24.81 24.59
N ASP A 132 -6.23 26.10 24.67
CA ASP A 132 -6.16 26.82 25.95
C ASP A 132 -7.54 27.01 26.59
N LEU A 133 -8.62 26.91 25.80
CA LEU A 133 -10.00 27.10 26.25
C LEU A 133 -10.69 25.79 26.67
N VAL A 134 -10.25 24.65 26.12
CA VAL A 134 -10.89 23.34 26.35
C VAL A 134 -9.84 22.34 26.85
N PRO A 135 -9.88 21.92 28.13
CA PRO A 135 -8.86 21.06 28.71
C PRO A 135 -8.80 19.66 28.06
N GLU A 136 -9.92 19.15 27.56
CA GLU A 136 -10.02 17.86 26.87
C GLU A 136 -9.28 17.85 25.51
N SER A 137 -8.94 19.02 24.98
CA SER A 137 -8.17 19.15 23.74
C SER A 137 -6.75 18.56 23.85
N GLN A 138 -6.19 18.48 25.06
CA GLN A 138 -4.89 17.86 25.28
C GLN A 138 -4.97 16.34 25.07
N ALA A 139 -6.03 15.69 25.57
CA ALA A 139 -6.26 14.26 25.34
C ALA A 139 -6.39 13.93 23.84
N TYR A 140 -7.06 14.80 23.07
CA TYR A 140 -7.13 14.70 21.61
C TYR A 140 -5.73 14.75 20.95
N MET A 141 -4.87 15.67 21.39
CA MET A 141 -3.51 15.81 20.86
C MET A 141 -2.63 14.60 21.21
N ASP A 142 -2.80 14.04 22.41
CA ASP A 142 -2.10 12.83 22.85
C ASP A 142 -2.56 11.60 22.05
N LEU A 143 -3.87 11.49 21.76
CA LEU A 143 -4.41 10.47 20.88
C LEU A 143 -3.84 10.57 19.45
N LEU A 144 -3.70 11.79 18.91
CA LEU A 144 -3.08 12.01 17.60
C LEU A 144 -1.60 11.62 17.60
N ALA A 145 -0.86 11.94 18.67
CA ALA A 145 0.54 11.55 18.82
C ALA A 145 0.70 10.04 18.94
N PHE A 146 -0.18 9.38 19.70
CA PHE A 146 -0.22 7.93 19.81
C PHE A 146 -0.57 7.26 18.48
N GLU A 147 -1.57 7.77 17.74
CA GLU A 147 -1.93 7.27 16.42
C GLU A 147 -0.74 7.30 15.46
N ARG A 148 0.04 8.39 15.43
CA ARG A 148 1.25 8.47 14.60
C ARG A 148 2.27 7.39 14.96
N LYS A 149 2.51 7.15 16.26
CA LYS A 149 3.44 6.10 16.72
C LYS A 149 2.93 4.71 16.36
N LEU A 150 1.63 4.47 16.53
CA LEU A 150 0.99 3.21 16.19
C LEU A 150 1.08 2.94 14.68
N ASP A 151 0.72 3.91 13.84
CA ASP A 151 0.76 3.78 12.38
C ASP A 151 2.18 3.59 11.86
N ALA A 152 3.16 4.28 12.43
CA ALA A 152 4.58 4.06 12.12
C ALA A 152 5.02 2.62 12.48
N THR A 153 4.58 2.12 13.63
CA THR A 153 4.90 0.74 14.08
C THR A 153 4.24 -0.30 13.20
N ILE A 154 2.96 -0.11 12.85
CA ILE A 154 2.22 -1.01 11.94
C ILE A 154 2.89 -1.02 10.56
N MET A 155 3.23 0.13 10.00
CA MET A 155 3.89 0.21 8.69
C MET A 155 5.26 -0.47 8.72
N ARG A 156 6.07 -0.22 9.76
CA ARG A 156 7.34 -0.92 9.95
C ARG A 156 7.15 -2.43 10.01
N LYS A 157 6.24 -2.92 10.85
CA LYS A 157 5.96 -4.36 10.97
C LYS A 157 5.43 -4.96 9.67
N ARG A 158 4.64 -4.21 8.90
CA ARG A 158 4.18 -4.63 7.57
C ARG A 158 5.37 -4.84 6.61
N LEU A 159 6.33 -3.90 6.60
CA LEU A 159 7.55 -4.02 5.81
C LEU A 159 8.44 -5.17 6.30
N ASP A 160 8.60 -5.34 7.61
CA ASP A 160 9.35 -6.46 8.20
C ASP A 160 8.75 -7.81 7.77
N ILE A 161 7.41 -7.94 7.79
CA ILE A 161 6.68 -9.13 7.34
C ILE A 161 6.87 -9.35 5.83
N GLN A 162 6.80 -8.30 5.01
CA GLN A 162 7.05 -8.41 3.57
C GLN A 162 8.47 -8.86 3.27
N GLU A 163 9.46 -8.34 4.00
CA GLU A 163 10.86 -8.73 3.86
C GLU A 163 11.10 -10.17 4.33
N ALA A 164 10.50 -10.57 5.46
CA ALA A 164 10.57 -11.94 5.95
C ALA A 164 9.94 -12.93 4.95
N LEU A 165 8.81 -12.59 4.33
CA LEU A 165 8.15 -13.42 3.33
C LEU A 165 8.95 -13.63 2.03
N LYS A 166 9.94 -12.78 1.73
CA LYS A 166 10.86 -13.02 0.61
C LYS A 166 11.78 -14.21 0.86
N ARG A 167 12.00 -14.57 2.12
CA ARG A 167 12.82 -15.72 2.51
C ARG A 167 11.92 -16.96 2.57
N PRO A 168 12.27 -18.07 1.91
CA PRO A 168 11.53 -19.31 2.03
C PRO A 168 11.49 -19.75 3.50
N MET A 169 10.29 -19.85 4.07
CA MET A 169 10.07 -20.38 5.42
C MET A 169 9.68 -21.85 5.29
N LYS A 170 10.67 -22.73 5.44
CA LYS A 170 10.48 -24.18 5.39
C LYS A 170 10.69 -24.79 6.77
N GLN A 171 9.90 -25.79 7.10
CA GLN A 171 10.07 -26.63 8.28
C GLN A 171 10.38 -28.06 7.84
N LYS A 172 11.27 -28.73 8.57
CA LYS A 172 11.55 -30.15 8.36
C LYS A 172 10.45 -31.00 9.01
N ARG A 173 9.96 -32.00 8.28
CA ARG A 173 8.99 -33.00 8.73
C ARG A 173 9.44 -34.38 8.30
N LYS A 174 8.96 -35.42 8.98
CA LYS A 174 9.24 -36.80 8.59
C LYS A 174 8.19 -37.29 7.61
N LEU A 175 8.63 -37.72 6.43
CA LEU A 175 7.80 -38.45 5.47
C LEU A 175 8.09 -39.94 5.67
N ARG A 176 7.07 -40.71 6.04
CA ARG A 176 7.17 -42.17 6.16
C ARG A 176 6.80 -42.82 4.84
N ILE A 177 7.67 -43.68 4.35
CA ILE A 177 7.50 -44.46 3.12
C ILE A 177 7.24 -45.90 3.51
N PHE A 178 6.18 -46.47 2.94
CA PHE A 178 5.79 -47.87 3.10
C PHE A 178 6.08 -48.59 1.80
N ILE A 179 6.90 -49.64 1.87
CA ILE A 179 7.16 -50.53 0.75
C ILE A 179 6.58 -51.89 1.13
N SER A 180 5.60 -52.34 0.37
CA SER A 180 4.95 -53.63 0.58
C SER A 180 4.90 -54.42 -0.71
N ASN A 181 5.14 -55.72 -0.60
CA ASN A 181 4.97 -56.67 -1.70
C ASN A 181 3.78 -57.59 -1.41
N THR A 182 3.05 -57.97 -2.45
CA THR A 182 1.97 -58.97 -2.39
C THR A 182 2.17 -59.94 -3.55
N PHE A 183 2.23 -61.24 -3.26
CA PHE A 183 2.34 -62.28 -4.27
C PHE A 183 0.97 -62.93 -4.53
N TYR A 184 0.68 -63.15 -5.80
CA TYR A 184 -0.51 -63.85 -6.28
C TYR A 184 -0.05 -65.14 -6.99
N PRO A 185 -0.28 -66.31 -6.37
CA PRO A 185 0.08 -67.59 -6.97
C PRO A 185 -0.74 -67.85 -8.24
N ALA A 186 -0.21 -68.69 -9.13
CA ALA A 186 -0.93 -69.12 -10.31
C ALA A 186 -2.18 -69.92 -9.89
N LYS A 187 -3.31 -69.68 -10.58
CA LYS A 187 -4.52 -70.49 -10.44
C LYS A 187 -4.64 -71.38 -11.66
N GLU A 188 -4.79 -72.68 -11.44
CA GLU A 188 -5.11 -73.62 -12.49
C GLU A 188 -6.52 -73.35 -13.02
N ALA A 189 -6.69 -73.47 -14.34
CA ALA A 189 -7.96 -73.25 -15.02
C ALA A 189 -9.01 -74.28 -14.54
N ALA A 190 -10.03 -73.83 -13.81
CA ALA A 190 -11.24 -74.62 -13.61
C ALA A 190 -12.12 -74.54 -14.86
N GLU A 191 -12.90 -75.59 -15.16
CA GLU A 191 -13.70 -75.72 -16.39
C GLU A 191 -14.48 -74.42 -16.73
N GLY A 192 -13.98 -73.67 -17.73
CA GLY A 192 -14.59 -72.43 -18.23
C GLY A 192 -13.86 -71.12 -17.90
N GLU A 193 -12.81 -71.09 -17.06
CA GLU A 193 -12.01 -69.89 -16.76
C GLU A 193 -10.57 -70.01 -17.30
N GLU A 194 -10.05 -68.94 -17.93
CA GLU A 194 -8.63 -68.84 -18.29
C GLU A 194 -7.75 -68.84 -17.03
N GLY A 195 -6.80 -69.78 -16.95
CA GLY A 195 -5.85 -69.86 -15.83
C GLY A 195 -5.00 -68.59 -15.70
N SER A 196 -4.64 -68.23 -14.46
CA SER A 196 -3.90 -67.00 -14.18
C SER A 196 -2.41 -67.28 -13.94
N VAL A 197 -1.53 -66.52 -14.58
CA VAL A 197 -0.07 -66.60 -14.36
C VAL A 197 0.30 -66.03 -12.99
N ALA A 198 1.27 -66.67 -12.31
CA ALA A 198 1.83 -66.16 -11.05
C ALA A 198 2.34 -64.72 -11.23
N SER A 199 1.98 -63.84 -10.31
CA SER A 199 2.36 -62.42 -10.39
C SER A 199 2.62 -61.84 -9.02
N TRP A 200 3.48 -60.83 -8.96
CA TRP A 200 3.71 -60.05 -7.76
C TRP A 200 3.30 -58.61 -7.99
N GLU A 201 3.03 -57.94 -6.87
CA GLU A 201 2.65 -56.54 -6.81
C GLU A 201 3.51 -55.84 -5.76
N LEU A 202 4.20 -54.77 -6.19
CA LEU A 202 4.97 -53.89 -5.33
C LEU A 202 4.19 -52.58 -5.16
N ARG A 203 3.96 -52.17 -3.91
CA ARG A 203 3.36 -50.88 -3.56
C ARG A 203 4.36 -50.02 -2.81
N VAL A 204 4.59 -48.83 -3.32
CA VAL A 204 5.39 -47.77 -2.69
C VAL A 204 4.44 -46.63 -2.33
N GLU A 205 4.08 -46.53 -1.07
CA GLU A 205 3.17 -45.51 -0.55
C GLU A 205 3.92 -44.60 0.43
N GLY A 206 3.39 -43.41 0.70
CA GLY A 206 3.95 -42.62 1.79
C GLY A 206 2.99 -41.63 2.41
N ARG A 207 3.33 -41.24 3.63
CA ARG A 207 2.52 -40.36 4.47
C ARG A 207 3.39 -39.42 5.28
N LEU A 208 3.07 -38.14 5.24
CA LEU A 208 3.71 -37.15 6.10
C LEU A 208 3.28 -37.40 7.55
N LEU A 209 4.26 -37.53 8.44
CA LEU A 209 4.03 -37.58 9.88
C LEU A 209 3.85 -36.14 10.38
N ASP A 210 2.64 -35.83 10.85
CA ASP A 210 2.33 -34.58 11.55
C ASP A 210 2.30 -34.88 13.06
N ASP A 211 3.07 -34.13 13.85
CA ASP A 211 3.07 -34.22 15.33
C ASP A 211 1.76 -33.64 15.93
N THR A 212 1.11 -32.74 15.19
CA THR A 212 -0.16 -32.11 15.57
C THR A 212 -1.33 -32.98 15.15
N LYS A 213 -2.07 -33.51 16.13
CA LYS A 213 -3.28 -34.32 15.92
C LYS A 213 -4.32 -33.58 15.06
N ASN A 214 -4.56 -34.15 13.87
CA ASN A 214 -5.82 -34.23 13.14
C ASN A 214 -6.71 -32.96 13.11
N ASP A 215 -6.30 -31.96 12.33
CA ASP A 215 -7.23 -30.97 11.79
C ASP A 215 -7.84 -31.54 10.48
N PRO A 216 -9.12 -31.94 10.47
CA PRO A 216 -9.76 -32.54 9.30
C PRO A 216 -9.86 -31.59 8.10
N ASN A 217 -9.72 -30.27 8.30
CA ASN A 217 -9.75 -29.29 7.21
C ASN A 217 -8.38 -29.04 6.56
N LYS A 218 -7.30 -29.63 7.08
CA LYS A 218 -5.96 -29.45 6.53
C LYS A 218 -5.77 -30.36 5.31
N VAL A 219 -5.71 -29.78 4.12
CA VAL A 219 -5.40 -30.50 2.88
C VAL A 219 -4.05 -31.20 3.04
N LYS A 220 -4.07 -32.53 3.08
CA LYS A 220 -2.86 -33.34 3.20
C LYS A 220 -2.11 -33.30 1.87
N ARG A 221 -0.82 -32.95 1.91
CA ARG A 221 0.05 -33.04 0.73
C ARG A 221 0.20 -34.51 0.33
N LYS A 222 0.12 -34.78 -0.96
CA LYS A 222 0.24 -36.12 -1.54
C LYS A 222 1.68 -36.62 -1.51
N PHE A 223 1.88 -37.94 -1.37
CA PHE A 223 3.21 -38.55 -1.37
C PHE A 223 4.07 -38.15 -2.58
N SER A 224 3.50 -38.26 -3.78
CA SER A 224 4.17 -37.92 -5.04
C SER A 224 4.58 -36.43 -5.12
N SER A 225 3.96 -35.53 -4.33
CA SER A 225 4.26 -34.08 -4.29
C SER A 225 5.62 -33.75 -3.66
N PHE A 226 6.32 -34.73 -3.07
CA PHE A 226 7.67 -34.56 -2.53
C PHE A 226 8.80 -34.97 -3.49
N PHE A 227 8.47 -35.69 -4.57
CA PHE A 227 9.47 -36.27 -5.49
C PHE A 227 9.37 -35.70 -6.90
N LYS A 228 10.52 -35.33 -7.47
CA LYS A 228 10.64 -34.97 -8.89
C LYS A 228 10.54 -36.21 -9.76
N SER A 229 11.10 -37.32 -9.30
CA SER A 229 11.09 -38.59 -10.02
C SER A 229 11.22 -39.77 -9.06
N LEU A 230 10.64 -40.90 -9.45
CA LEU A 230 10.77 -42.20 -8.82
C LEU A 230 11.16 -43.21 -9.90
N VAL A 231 12.19 -44.00 -9.64
CA VAL A 231 12.64 -45.07 -10.53
C VAL A 231 12.72 -46.37 -9.74
N ILE A 232 12.16 -47.45 -10.27
CA ILE A 232 12.25 -48.80 -9.72
C ILE A 232 13.04 -49.63 -10.72
N GLU A 233 14.23 -50.03 -10.31
CA GLU A 233 15.10 -50.94 -11.05
C GLU A 233 14.90 -52.35 -10.51
N LEU A 234 14.45 -53.26 -11.36
CA LEU A 234 14.31 -54.69 -11.09
C LEU A 234 15.55 -55.44 -11.60
N ASP A 235 15.67 -56.71 -11.23
CA ASP A 235 16.78 -57.55 -11.70
C ASP A 235 16.75 -57.71 -13.23
N LYS A 236 17.81 -57.20 -13.88
CA LYS A 236 17.98 -57.15 -15.34
C LYS A 236 18.02 -58.55 -15.97
N ASP A 237 18.54 -59.53 -15.23
CA ASP A 237 18.66 -60.90 -15.74
C ASP A 237 17.30 -61.62 -15.79
N LEU A 238 16.34 -61.20 -14.96
CA LEU A 238 14.99 -61.77 -14.94
C LEU A 238 14.03 -61.11 -15.94
N TYR A 239 14.09 -59.78 -16.07
CA TYR A 239 13.12 -59.00 -16.86
C TYR A 239 13.67 -58.47 -18.18
N GLY A 240 14.97 -58.64 -18.44
CA GLY A 240 15.62 -58.14 -19.64
C GLY A 240 15.81 -56.61 -19.65
N PRO A 241 16.50 -56.08 -20.67
CA PRO A 241 16.88 -54.67 -20.73
C PRO A 241 15.69 -53.70 -20.82
N ASP A 242 14.55 -54.12 -21.36
CA ASP A 242 13.44 -53.20 -21.64
C ASP A 242 12.37 -53.18 -20.54
N ASN A 243 12.24 -54.24 -19.72
CA ASN A 243 11.17 -54.35 -18.72
C ASN A 243 11.63 -54.26 -17.27
N HIS A 244 12.95 -54.23 -17.03
CA HIS A 244 13.51 -54.13 -15.67
C HIS A 244 13.34 -52.74 -15.04
N LEU A 245 13.06 -51.69 -15.82
CA LEU A 245 12.99 -50.33 -15.31
C LEU A 245 11.55 -49.80 -15.33
N VAL A 246 11.12 -49.20 -14.22
CA VAL A 246 9.86 -48.47 -14.13
C VAL A 246 10.15 -47.05 -13.66
N GLU A 247 9.93 -46.08 -14.55
CA GLU A 247 10.23 -44.67 -14.27
C GLU A 247 8.94 -43.85 -14.18
N TRP A 248 8.90 -42.98 -13.18
CA TRP A 248 7.93 -41.92 -13.05
C TRP A 248 8.65 -40.59 -12.92
N HIS A 249 8.26 -39.64 -13.76
CA HIS A 249 8.74 -38.26 -13.71
C HIS A 249 7.56 -37.32 -13.50
N ARG A 250 7.69 -36.40 -12.55
CA ARG A 250 6.68 -35.37 -12.36
C ARG A 250 6.74 -34.36 -13.51
N THR A 251 5.60 -34.14 -14.14
CA THR A 251 5.34 -33.04 -15.07
C THR A 251 4.29 -32.08 -14.49
N LEU A 252 4.14 -30.90 -15.10
CA LEU A 252 3.16 -29.90 -14.67
C LEU A 252 1.70 -30.38 -14.73
N THR A 253 1.42 -31.42 -15.51
CA THR A 253 0.10 -32.01 -15.69
C THR A 253 -0.10 -33.31 -14.92
N THR A 254 0.93 -33.80 -14.22
CA THR A 254 0.85 -35.07 -13.48
C THR A 254 -0.07 -34.93 -12.29
N GLN A 255 -1.06 -35.83 -12.16
CA GLN A 255 -1.91 -35.89 -10.98
C GLN A 255 -1.13 -36.43 -9.78
N GLU A 256 -1.16 -35.72 -8.67
CA GLU A 256 -0.48 -36.14 -7.46
C GLU A 256 -1.23 -37.31 -6.77
N THR A 257 -0.52 -38.41 -6.51
CA THR A 257 -0.98 -39.62 -5.83
C THR A 257 -0.27 -39.86 -4.50
N ASP A 258 -0.86 -40.70 -3.64
CA ASP A 258 -0.30 -41.11 -2.34
C ASP A 258 0.59 -42.38 -2.41
N GLY A 259 0.64 -43.02 -3.58
CA GLY A 259 1.46 -44.19 -3.81
C GLY A 259 1.53 -44.61 -5.27
N PHE A 260 2.44 -45.54 -5.53
CA PHE A 260 2.69 -46.15 -6.81
C PHE A 260 2.59 -47.68 -6.67
N GLN A 261 1.99 -48.32 -7.67
CA GLN A 261 1.75 -49.75 -7.68
C GLN A 261 2.29 -50.32 -9.00
N VAL A 262 3.14 -51.33 -8.89
CA VAL A 262 3.73 -52.04 -10.03
C VAL A 262 3.40 -53.51 -9.91
N LYS A 263 2.79 -54.07 -10.96
CA LYS A 263 2.46 -55.50 -11.05
C LYS A 263 3.17 -56.12 -12.23
N ARG A 264 3.84 -57.26 -12.02
CA ARG A 264 4.53 -58.03 -13.07
C ARG A 264 4.33 -59.54 -12.85
N PRO A 265 4.36 -60.35 -13.92
CA PRO A 265 4.40 -61.80 -13.79
C PRO A 265 5.76 -62.26 -13.25
N GLY A 266 5.76 -63.36 -12.50
CA GLY A 266 6.96 -63.98 -11.95
C GLY A 266 6.67 -64.83 -10.71
N ASP A 267 7.45 -65.91 -10.57
CA ASP A 267 7.37 -66.92 -9.51
C ASP A 267 8.69 -67.03 -8.70
N LYS A 268 9.66 -66.15 -8.99
CA LYS A 268 10.97 -66.08 -8.31
C LYS A 268 11.11 -64.80 -7.52
N ASN A 269 11.92 -64.85 -6.46
CA ASN A 269 12.28 -63.66 -5.70
C ASN A 269 13.04 -62.66 -6.59
N VAL A 270 12.63 -61.40 -6.55
CA VAL A 270 13.19 -60.32 -7.38
C VAL A 270 13.84 -59.29 -6.48
N ARG A 271 15.13 -59.00 -6.70
CA ARG A 271 15.76 -57.84 -6.06
C ARG A 271 15.36 -56.58 -6.82
N CYS A 272 14.97 -55.55 -6.10
CA CYS A 272 14.68 -54.26 -6.68
C CYS A 272 15.34 -53.12 -5.91
N THR A 273 15.73 -52.08 -6.66
CA THR A 273 16.31 -50.85 -6.15
C THR A 273 15.33 -49.72 -6.46
N ILE A 274 14.84 -49.06 -5.42
CA ILE A 274 13.92 -47.93 -5.54
C ILE A 274 14.75 -46.65 -5.35
N LEU A 275 14.77 -45.82 -6.39
CA LEU A 275 15.46 -44.54 -6.43
C LEU A 275 14.43 -43.42 -6.34
N LEU A 276 14.50 -42.62 -5.28
CA LEU A 276 13.58 -41.52 -5.03
C LEU A 276 14.33 -40.18 -5.13
N LEU A 277 14.01 -39.37 -6.14
CA LEU A 277 14.59 -38.05 -6.32
C LEU A 277 13.66 -36.99 -5.72
N LEU A 278 14.08 -36.37 -4.62
CA LEU A 278 13.32 -35.30 -3.97
C LEU A 278 13.20 -34.04 -4.85
N ASP A 279 12.04 -33.39 -4.78
CA ASP A 279 11.77 -32.11 -5.41
C ASP A 279 12.07 -30.96 -4.43
N TYR A 280 13.32 -30.51 -4.41
CA TYR A 280 13.73 -29.40 -3.56
C TYR A 280 13.23 -28.05 -4.12
N GLN A 281 12.44 -27.34 -3.32
CA GLN A 281 11.95 -26.00 -3.65
C GLN A 281 12.28 -25.01 -2.52
N PRO A 282 13.26 -24.11 -2.69
CA PRO A 282 14.06 -23.85 -3.90
C PRO A 282 15.08 -24.95 -4.21
N LEU A 283 15.56 -24.99 -5.46
CA LEU A 283 16.50 -26.00 -5.95
C LEU A 283 17.78 -26.05 -5.10
N GLN A 284 18.10 -27.24 -4.62
CA GLN A 284 19.32 -27.54 -3.88
C GLN A 284 20.31 -28.30 -4.77
N PHE A 285 21.60 -28.17 -4.45
CA PHE A 285 22.72 -28.79 -5.15
C PHE A 285 23.59 -29.53 -4.15
N LYS A 286 24.08 -30.70 -4.56
CA LYS A 286 25.15 -31.42 -3.87
C LYS A 286 26.48 -30.79 -4.25
N LEU A 287 27.29 -30.47 -3.26
CA LEU A 287 28.61 -29.89 -3.50
C LEU A 287 29.62 -31.01 -3.83
N ASP A 288 30.65 -30.68 -4.60
CA ASP A 288 31.84 -31.52 -4.71
C ASP A 288 32.37 -31.90 -3.32
N SER A 289 32.86 -33.13 -3.16
CA SER A 289 33.24 -33.69 -1.86
C SER A 289 34.27 -32.84 -1.12
N ARG A 290 35.18 -32.18 -1.84
CA ARG A 290 36.23 -31.35 -1.25
C ARG A 290 35.68 -30.02 -0.77
N LEU A 291 34.82 -29.40 -1.57
CA LEU A 291 34.12 -28.17 -1.20
C LEU A 291 33.13 -28.39 -0.06
N ALA A 292 32.42 -29.52 -0.08
CA ALA A 292 31.47 -29.91 0.96
C ALA A 292 32.15 -30.02 2.33
N ARG A 293 33.33 -30.65 2.36
CA ARG A 293 34.13 -30.78 3.58
C ARG A 293 34.67 -29.44 4.08
N LEU A 294 35.10 -28.57 3.17
CA LEU A 294 35.64 -27.25 3.53
C LEU A 294 34.56 -26.34 4.13
N LEU A 295 33.37 -26.30 3.52
CA LEU A 295 32.28 -25.44 3.95
C LEU A 295 31.42 -26.06 5.07
N GLY A 296 31.55 -27.36 5.33
CA GLY A 296 30.67 -28.10 6.24
C GLY A 296 29.24 -28.25 5.72
N VAL A 297 29.05 -28.20 4.40
CA VAL A 297 27.73 -28.20 3.74
C VAL A 297 27.72 -29.26 2.63
N HIS A 298 26.84 -30.26 2.74
CA HIS A 298 26.75 -31.34 1.74
C HIS A 298 25.77 -31.04 0.59
N THR A 299 24.54 -30.67 0.93
CA THR A 299 23.47 -30.35 -0.03
C THR A 299 22.74 -29.10 0.43
N GLN A 300 22.74 -28.05 -0.38
CA GLN A 300 22.10 -26.77 -0.04
C GLN A 300 21.71 -25.96 -1.27
N THR A 301 20.97 -24.87 -1.04
CA THR A 301 20.66 -23.89 -2.10
C THR A 301 21.89 -23.07 -2.46
N ARG A 302 21.98 -22.63 -3.72
CA ARG A 302 23.11 -21.82 -4.20
C ARG A 302 23.40 -20.57 -3.36
N PRO A 303 22.40 -19.76 -2.92
CA PRO A 303 22.67 -18.60 -2.06
C PRO A 303 23.29 -18.98 -0.71
N VAL A 304 22.85 -20.09 -0.10
CA VAL A 304 23.40 -20.58 1.17
C VAL A 304 24.85 -21.04 0.98
N ILE A 305 25.15 -21.75 -0.12
CA ILE A 305 26.52 -22.18 -0.45
C ILE A 305 27.45 -20.97 -0.63
N ILE A 306 27.02 -19.95 -1.37
CA ILE A 306 27.79 -18.71 -1.55
C ILE A 306 28.00 -18.00 -0.22
N SER A 307 26.97 -17.95 0.64
CA SER A 307 27.09 -17.36 1.97
C SER A 307 28.06 -18.15 2.87
N ALA A 308 28.07 -19.48 2.80
CA ALA A 308 29.01 -20.32 3.54
C ALA A 308 30.45 -20.10 3.05
N LEU A 309 30.66 -20.03 1.73
CA LEU A 309 31.95 -19.69 1.14
C LEU A 309 32.40 -18.28 1.57
N TRP A 310 31.49 -17.31 1.60
CA TRP A 310 31.79 -15.96 2.07
C TRP A 310 32.19 -15.94 3.54
N GLN A 311 31.50 -16.73 4.37
CA GLN A 311 31.83 -16.88 5.79
C GLN A 311 33.24 -17.47 5.97
N TYR A 312 33.60 -18.47 5.16
CA TYR A 312 34.95 -19.04 5.14
C TYR A 312 36.00 -17.98 4.80
N ILE A 313 35.81 -17.25 3.70
CA ILE A 313 36.70 -16.17 3.24
C ILE A 313 36.92 -15.11 4.34
N LYS A 314 35.84 -14.69 5.00
CA LYS A 314 35.90 -13.71 6.10
C LYS A 314 36.66 -14.23 7.31
N THR A 315 36.37 -15.46 7.72
CA THR A 315 36.97 -16.08 8.91
C THR A 315 38.48 -16.25 8.73
N HIS A 316 38.91 -16.62 7.51
CA HIS A 316 40.31 -16.80 7.15
C HIS A 316 40.99 -15.52 6.63
N LYS A 317 40.28 -14.38 6.62
CA LYS A 317 40.77 -13.07 6.14
C LYS A 317 41.41 -13.13 4.74
N LEU A 318 40.77 -13.87 3.84
CA LEU A 318 41.27 -14.12 2.48
C LEU A 318 40.93 -13.01 1.49
N GLN A 319 40.14 -12.01 1.90
CA GLN A 319 39.88 -10.83 1.09
C GLN A 319 41.11 -9.93 1.07
N ASP A 320 41.49 -9.48 -0.13
CA ASP A 320 42.63 -8.60 -0.30
C ASP A 320 42.39 -7.24 0.39
N SER A 321 43.42 -6.75 1.11
CA SER A 321 43.32 -5.52 1.91
C SER A 321 43.31 -4.25 1.07
N HIS A 322 43.99 -4.26 -0.09
CA HIS A 322 44.10 -3.12 -0.98
C HIS A 322 43.00 -3.18 -2.05
N GLU A 323 42.75 -4.37 -2.60
CA GLU A 323 41.74 -4.59 -3.64
C GLU A 323 40.59 -5.46 -3.13
N ARG A 324 39.62 -4.85 -2.44
CA ARG A 324 38.50 -5.58 -1.81
C ARG A 324 37.62 -6.40 -2.76
N GLU A 325 37.77 -6.25 -4.07
CA GLU A 325 37.08 -7.09 -5.07
C GLU A 325 37.75 -8.46 -5.31
N PHE A 326 38.97 -8.65 -4.83
CA PHE A 326 39.74 -9.87 -4.98
C PHE A 326 39.80 -10.70 -3.69
N ILE A 327 39.89 -12.02 -3.91
CA ILE A 327 40.10 -13.04 -2.89
C ILE A 327 41.40 -13.75 -3.22
N ASN A 328 42.29 -13.79 -2.23
CA ASN A 328 43.52 -14.56 -2.27
C ASN A 328 43.20 -15.97 -1.76
N CYS A 329 43.19 -16.95 -2.66
CA CYS A 329 42.81 -18.31 -2.33
C CYS A 329 43.89 -18.93 -1.44
N ASP A 330 43.49 -19.51 -0.32
CA ASP A 330 44.39 -20.33 0.48
C ASP A 330 44.64 -21.68 -0.20
N LYS A 331 45.51 -22.51 0.40
CA LYS A 331 45.87 -23.83 -0.13
C LYS A 331 44.65 -24.71 -0.40
N TYR A 332 43.57 -24.58 0.37
CA TYR A 332 42.36 -25.40 0.19
C TYR A 332 41.49 -24.88 -0.96
N LEU A 333 41.24 -23.58 -1.02
CA LEU A 333 40.49 -22.95 -2.10
C LEU A 333 41.23 -23.06 -3.43
N GLU A 334 42.55 -22.89 -3.44
CA GLU A 334 43.37 -23.02 -4.64
C GLU A 334 43.26 -24.42 -5.23
N GLN A 335 43.29 -25.46 -4.40
CA GLN A 335 43.08 -26.82 -4.89
C GLN A 335 41.67 -27.01 -5.48
N ILE A 336 40.64 -26.33 -4.95
CA ILE A 336 39.23 -26.54 -5.35
C ILE A 336 38.92 -25.78 -6.64
N PHE A 337 39.27 -24.50 -6.67
CA PHE A 337 38.96 -23.59 -7.77
C PHE A 337 40.07 -23.53 -8.84
N ALA A 338 41.20 -24.19 -8.58
CA ALA A 338 42.37 -24.22 -9.45
C ALA A 338 42.88 -22.82 -9.82
N CYS A 339 42.78 -21.86 -8.90
CA CYS A 339 43.30 -20.53 -9.05
C CYS A 339 43.86 -19.97 -7.73
N PRO A 340 44.99 -19.26 -7.76
CA PRO A 340 45.57 -18.66 -6.56
C PRO A 340 44.83 -17.37 -6.15
N ARG A 341 44.16 -16.71 -7.10
CA ARG A 341 43.46 -15.44 -6.89
C ARG A 341 42.24 -15.36 -7.80
N MET A 342 41.13 -14.82 -7.30
CA MET A 342 39.89 -14.64 -8.09
C MET A 342 39.10 -13.40 -7.64
N LYS A 343 38.26 -12.86 -8.53
CA LYS A 343 37.29 -11.79 -8.18
C LYS A 343 36.00 -12.35 -7.57
N PHE A 344 35.31 -11.58 -6.73
CA PHE A 344 33.98 -11.96 -6.20
C PHE A 344 32.97 -12.27 -7.30
N ALA A 345 32.99 -11.51 -8.40
CA ALA A 345 32.07 -11.69 -9.52
C ALA A 345 32.27 -13.03 -10.27
N GLU A 346 33.45 -13.64 -10.15
CA GLU A 346 33.78 -14.92 -10.79
C GLU A 346 33.29 -16.13 -10.00
N ILE A 347 33.04 -15.98 -8.68
CA ILE A 347 32.64 -17.07 -7.79
C ILE A 347 31.45 -17.85 -8.35
N PRO A 348 30.34 -17.23 -8.80
CA PRO A 348 29.20 -18.00 -9.30
C PRO A 348 29.55 -18.87 -10.51
N GLN A 349 30.40 -18.38 -11.42
CA GLN A 349 30.81 -19.11 -12.61
C GLN A 349 31.75 -20.26 -12.25
N ARG A 350 32.71 -20.02 -11.36
CA ARG A 350 33.67 -21.03 -10.86
C ARG A 350 33.02 -22.08 -9.96
N LEU A 351 31.93 -21.72 -9.27
CA LEU A 351 31.17 -22.62 -8.42
C LEU A 351 30.29 -23.58 -9.24
N ASN A 352 29.77 -23.15 -10.40
CA ASN A 352 28.85 -23.97 -11.22
C ASN A 352 29.32 -25.42 -11.48
N PRO A 353 30.57 -25.68 -11.89
CA PRO A 353 31.06 -27.04 -12.15
C PRO A 353 31.15 -27.91 -10.89
N LEU A 354 31.18 -27.29 -9.71
CA LEU A 354 31.28 -27.96 -8.41
C LEU A 354 29.90 -28.22 -7.78
N LEU A 355 28.83 -27.84 -8.47
CA LEU A 355 27.45 -28.05 -8.06
C LEU A 355 26.83 -29.18 -8.88
N HIS A 356 26.58 -30.31 -8.23
CA HIS A 356 25.95 -31.49 -8.81
C HIS A 356 24.47 -31.57 -8.40
N PRO A 357 23.63 -32.29 -9.17
CA PRO A 357 22.29 -32.63 -8.71
C PRO A 357 22.37 -33.39 -7.37
N PRO A 358 21.40 -33.21 -6.45
CA PRO A 358 21.30 -34.00 -5.23
C PRO A 358 21.22 -35.50 -5.53
N ASP A 359 21.84 -36.31 -4.67
CA ASP A 359 21.78 -37.76 -4.81
C ASP A 359 20.35 -38.27 -4.58
N PRO A 360 19.91 -39.28 -5.35
CA PRO A 360 18.65 -39.96 -5.07
C PRO A 360 18.73 -40.72 -3.75
N ILE A 361 17.59 -40.87 -3.08
CA ILE A 361 17.45 -41.79 -1.96
C ILE A 361 17.33 -43.20 -2.54
N VAL A 362 18.26 -44.08 -2.18
CA VAL A 362 18.32 -45.46 -2.66
C VAL A 362 17.78 -46.40 -1.59
N ILE A 363 16.75 -47.17 -1.93
CA ILE A 363 16.18 -48.21 -1.05
C ILE A 363 16.28 -49.55 -1.76
N ASN A 364 17.03 -50.47 -1.17
CA ASN A 364 17.15 -51.85 -1.66
C ASN A 364 16.05 -52.70 -1.00
N HIS A 365 15.27 -53.40 -1.81
CA HIS A 365 14.19 -54.27 -1.36
C HIS A 365 14.19 -55.59 -2.13
N VAL A 366 13.70 -56.66 -1.50
CA VAL A 366 13.58 -57.98 -2.12
C VAL A 366 12.12 -58.36 -2.11
N ILE A 367 11.56 -58.53 -3.31
CA ILE A 367 10.20 -59.00 -3.52
C ILE A 367 10.23 -60.52 -3.27
N SER A 368 9.70 -60.95 -2.12
CA SER A 368 9.55 -62.36 -1.78
C SER A 368 8.25 -62.93 -2.34
N VAL A 369 8.31 -64.20 -2.75
CA VAL A 369 7.21 -65.00 -3.31
C VAL A 369 6.58 -65.92 -2.25
N GLU A 370 7.09 -65.90 -1.01
CA GLU A 370 6.62 -66.78 0.08
C GLU A 370 5.23 -66.37 0.64
N GLY A 371 4.53 -67.36 1.18
CA GLY A 371 3.07 -67.41 1.39
C GLY A 371 2.40 -66.21 2.10
N THR A 372 1.12 -66.07 1.80
CA THR A 372 0.18 -64.96 2.06
C THR A 372 0.00 -64.49 3.52
N GLU A 373 0.72 -65.05 4.49
CA GLU A 373 0.43 -64.88 5.92
C GLU A 373 1.11 -63.67 6.59
N THR A 374 2.14 -63.07 5.98
CA THR A 374 2.73 -61.82 6.51
C THR A 374 2.91 -60.78 5.41
N LYS A 375 2.05 -59.76 5.38
CA LYS A 375 2.33 -58.51 4.65
C LYS A 375 3.58 -57.87 5.27
N GLN A 376 4.75 -58.18 4.73
CA GLN A 376 6.00 -57.54 5.16
C GLN A 376 6.04 -56.13 4.57
N THR A 377 5.57 -55.15 5.35
CA THR A 377 5.66 -53.74 4.98
C THR A 377 6.91 -53.14 5.60
N ALA A 378 7.92 -52.85 4.77
CA ALA A 378 9.09 -52.10 5.20
C ALA A 378 8.75 -50.60 5.33
N CYS A 379 9.20 -49.97 6.41
CA CYS A 379 8.93 -48.57 6.71
C CYS A 379 10.23 -47.76 6.75
N TYR A 380 10.31 -46.69 5.97
CA TYR A 380 11.47 -45.79 5.91
C TYR A 380 11.04 -44.36 6.22
N ASP A 381 11.70 -43.70 7.17
CA ASP A 381 11.43 -42.30 7.52
C ASP A 381 12.49 -41.40 6.88
N ILE A 382 12.07 -40.42 6.08
CA ILE A 382 12.96 -39.43 5.47
C ILE A 382 12.57 -38.02 5.91
N GLU A 383 13.54 -37.12 6.03
CA GLU A 383 13.27 -35.71 6.32
C GLU A 383 12.93 -34.96 5.03
N VAL A 384 11.78 -34.30 5.01
CA VAL A 384 11.33 -33.44 3.90
C VAL A 384 11.02 -32.03 4.38
N GLU A 385 11.26 -31.05 3.52
CA GLU A 385 10.93 -29.64 3.78
C GLU A 385 9.50 -29.32 3.32
N VAL A 386 8.69 -28.77 4.22
CA VAL A 386 7.34 -28.27 3.90
C VAL A 386 7.24 -26.78 4.21
N ASP A 387 6.34 -26.08 3.50
CA ASP A 387 6.07 -24.67 3.79
C ASP A 387 5.55 -24.50 5.22
N ASP A 388 6.05 -23.48 5.90
CA ASP A 388 5.57 -23.09 7.22
C ASP A 388 4.16 -22.48 7.12
N THR A 389 3.25 -22.94 7.98
CA THR A 389 1.90 -22.40 8.14
C THR A 389 1.88 -20.90 8.46
N LEU A 390 2.94 -20.38 9.08
CA LEU A 390 3.09 -18.96 9.39
C LEU A 390 3.08 -18.09 8.12
N LYS A 391 3.58 -18.61 7.00
CA LYS A 391 3.57 -17.93 5.69
C LYS A 391 2.14 -17.54 5.28
N THR A 392 1.18 -18.45 5.46
CA THR A 392 -0.24 -18.20 5.15
C THR A 392 -0.82 -17.14 6.09
N GLN A 393 -0.52 -17.22 7.38
CA GLN A 393 -0.99 -16.24 8.37
C GLN A 393 -0.45 -14.83 8.09
N MET A 394 0.84 -14.73 7.75
CA MET A 394 1.50 -13.47 7.38
C MET A 394 0.91 -12.88 6.09
N ASN A 395 0.65 -13.70 5.07
CA ASN A 395 -0.03 -13.26 3.86
C ASN A 395 -1.44 -12.74 4.16
N ASN A 396 -2.20 -13.47 4.98
CA ASN A 396 -3.53 -13.03 5.40
C ASN A 396 -3.48 -11.69 6.15
N PHE A 397 -2.47 -11.47 7.01
CA PHE A 397 -2.25 -10.18 7.67
C PHE A 397 -1.98 -9.04 6.68
N LEU A 398 -1.14 -9.27 5.66
CA LEU A 398 -0.82 -8.26 4.64
C LEU A 398 -2.01 -7.91 3.72
N LEU A 399 -2.85 -8.91 3.43
CA LEU A 399 -4.03 -8.78 2.58
C LEU A 399 -5.24 -8.22 3.34
N SER A 400 -5.25 -8.29 4.66
CA SER A 400 -6.32 -7.74 5.49
C SER A 400 -6.36 -6.21 5.39
N THR A 401 -7.14 -5.72 4.43
CA THR A 401 -7.51 -4.30 4.26
C THR A 401 -8.90 -4.00 4.80
N ALA A 402 -9.55 -4.98 5.43
CA ALA A 402 -10.97 -4.98 5.80
C ALA A 402 -11.43 -3.83 6.72
N SER A 403 -10.52 -3.02 7.26
CA SER A 403 -10.85 -1.85 8.08
C SER A 403 -10.40 -0.50 7.48
N GLN A 404 -9.82 -0.46 6.28
CA GLN A 404 -9.30 0.80 5.71
C GLN A 404 -10.41 1.76 5.30
N GLN A 405 -11.54 1.26 4.77
CA GLN A 405 -12.67 2.11 4.37
C GLN A 405 -13.34 2.81 5.55
N GLU A 406 -13.54 2.09 6.66
CA GLU A 406 -14.10 2.69 7.90
C GLU A 406 -13.12 3.66 8.56
N ILE A 407 -11.82 3.37 8.50
CA ILE A 407 -10.78 4.33 8.91
C ILE A 407 -10.91 5.60 8.05
N GLN A 408 -11.05 5.48 6.73
CA GLN A 408 -11.19 6.64 5.86
C GLN A 408 -12.45 7.47 6.14
N SER A 409 -13.59 6.82 6.43
CA SER A 409 -14.82 7.53 6.79
C SER A 409 -14.70 8.27 8.12
N LEU A 410 -14.11 7.63 9.14
CA LEU A 410 -13.83 8.26 10.43
C LEU A 410 -12.86 9.43 10.28
N ASP A 411 -11.82 9.28 9.46
CA ASP A 411 -10.90 10.38 9.16
C ASP A 411 -11.64 11.55 8.52
N ASN A 412 -12.52 11.31 7.54
CA ASN A 412 -13.31 12.39 6.94
C ASN A 412 -14.14 13.16 7.96
N LYS A 413 -14.83 12.43 8.84
CA LYS A 413 -15.62 13.03 9.92
C LYS A 413 -14.76 13.87 10.89
N ILE A 414 -13.55 13.40 11.21
CA ILE A 414 -12.59 14.16 12.01
C ILE A 414 -12.26 15.50 11.34
N HIS A 415 -11.95 15.50 10.05
CA HIS A 415 -11.61 16.73 9.33
C HIS A 415 -12.78 17.72 9.30
N GLU A 416 -13.99 17.24 8.98
CA GLU A 416 -15.21 18.08 8.97
C GLU A 416 -15.48 18.70 10.33
N THR A 417 -15.25 17.94 11.41
CA THR A 417 -15.47 18.43 12.76
C THR A 417 -14.42 19.45 13.18
N VAL A 418 -13.14 19.24 12.84
CA VAL A 418 -12.06 20.21 13.09
C VAL A 418 -12.29 21.50 12.31
N GLU A 419 -12.76 21.43 11.06
CA GLU A 419 -13.14 22.60 10.27
C GLU A 419 -14.28 23.37 10.92
N THR A 420 -15.31 22.67 11.39
CA THR A 420 -16.44 23.28 12.12
C THR A 420 -15.95 23.96 13.40
N ILE A 421 -15.05 23.34 14.16
CA ILE A 421 -14.43 23.94 15.35
C ILE A 421 -13.68 25.23 14.98
N ASN A 422 -12.94 25.25 13.89
CA ASN A 422 -12.22 26.44 13.44
C ASN A 422 -13.17 27.58 13.07
N GLN A 423 -14.27 27.28 12.38
CA GLN A 423 -15.31 28.27 12.06
C GLN A 423 -15.95 28.83 13.34
N LEU A 424 -16.34 27.96 14.29
CA LEU A 424 -16.91 28.37 15.57
C LEU A 424 -15.93 29.20 16.40
N LYS A 425 -14.64 28.85 16.39
CA LYS A 425 -13.59 29.61 17.06
C LYS A 425 -13.46 31.01 16.47
N THR A 426 -13.47 31.16 15.14
CA THR A 426 -13.45 32.47 14.48
C THR A 426 -14.68 33.30 14.84
N ASN A 427 -15.87 32.70 14.80
CA ASN A 427 -17.11 33.38 15.20
C ASN A 427 -17.07 33.84 16.66
N ARG A 428 -16.61 32.97 17.57
CA ARG A 428 -16.47 33.32 18.99
C ARG A 428 -15.48 34.47 19.19
N GLU A 429 -14.32 34.44 18.54
CA GLU A 429 -13.34 35.53 18.62
C GLU A 429 -13.92 36.85 18.10
N PHE A 430 -14.64 36.81 16.98
CA PHE A 430 -15.33 37.98 16.41
C PHE A 430 -16.27 38.61 17.44
N PHE A 431 -17.22 37.83 17.98
CA PHE A 431 -18.19 38.35 18.95
C PHE A 431 -17.54 38.81 20.25
N LEU A 432 -16.51 38.12 20.75
CA LEU A 432 -15.76 38.56 21.93
C LEU A 432 -15.01 39.87 21.69
N SER A 433 -14.42 40.05 20.51
CA SER A 433 -13.72 41.30 20.20
C SER A 433 -14.67 42.48 20.08
N PHE A 434 -15.86 42.28 19.52
CA PHE A 434 -16.94 43.27 19.50
C PHE A 434 -17.42 43.60 20.92
N ALA A 435 -17.72 42.59 21.74
CA ALA A 435 -18.23 42.78 23.09
C ALA A 435 -17.22 43.47 24.03
N LYS A 436 -15.91 43.31 23.78
CA LYS A 436 -14.85 43.93 24.60
C LYS A 436 -14.67 45.43 24.32
N ASP A 437 -14.70 45.84 23.05
CA ASP A 437 -14.57 47.24 22.64
C ASP A 437 -15.31 47.45 21.30
N PRO A 438 -16.61 47.75 21.33
CA PRO A 438 -17.43 47.80 20.12
C PRO A 438 -17.03 48.95 19.19
N GLN A 439 -16.62 50.11 19.74
CA GLN A 439 -16.28 51.28 18.93
C GLN A 439 -14.99 51.04 18.13
N GLN A 440 -13.93 50.58 18.79
CA GLN A 440 -12.67 50.30 18.09
C GLN A 440 -12.83 49.11 17.15
N PHE A 441 -13.62 48.11 17.53
CA PHE A 441 -13.91 46.97 16.68
C PHE A 441 -14.61 47.37 15.38
N ILE A 442 -15.70 48.16 15.44
CA ILE A 442 -16.44 48.60 14.25
C ILE A 442 -15.52 49.38 13.31
N ASN A 443 -14.70 50.29 13.84
CA ASN A 443 -13.74 51.04 13.02
C ASN A 443 -12.74 50.11 12.31
N LYS A 444 -12.15 49.16 13.03
CA LYS A 444 -11.24 48.16 12.44
C LYS A 444 -11.95 47.26 11.43
N TRP A 445 -13.20 46.90 11.69
CA TRP A 445 -14.00 46.06 10.83
C TRP A 445 -14.31 46.75 9.50
N ILE A 446 -14.73 48.02 9.53
CA ILE A 446 -14.96 48.82 8.31
C ILE A 446 -13.67 48.91 7.48
N ILE A 447 -12.53 49.23 8.11
CA ILE A 447 -11.23 49.28 7.43
C ILE A 447 -10.88 47.92 6.77
N SER A 448 -11.10 46.82 7.50
CA SER A 448 -10.87 45.47 6.96
C SER A 448 -11.77 45.19 5.76
N GLN A 449 -13.08 45.42 5.87
CA GLN A 449 -14.04 45.16 4.79
C GLN A 449 -13.78 46.04 3.57
N THR A 450 -13.41 47.32 3.75
CA THR A 450 -12.99 48.19 2.65
C THR A 450 -11.74 47.65 1.95
N ARG A 451 -10.76 47.16 2.71
CA ARG A 451 -9.55 46.54 2.14
C ARG A 451 -9.87 45.24 1.38
N ASP A 452 -10.69 44.38 1.97
CA ASP A 452 -11.09 43.11 1.35
C ASP A 452 -11.86 43.38 0.05
N LEU A 453 -12.77 44.36 0.04
CA LEU A 453 -13.50 44.77 -1.15
C LEU A 453 -12.56 45.31 -2.24
N LYS A 454 -11.62 46.20 -1.89
CA LYS A 454 -10.60 46.69 -2.83
C LYS A 454 -9.79 45.54 -3.45
N THR A 455 -9.42 44.57 -2.62
CA THR A 455 -8.68 43.36 -3.06
C THR A 455 -9.52 42.50 -4.00
N MET A 456 -10.81 42.33 -3.73
CA MET A 456 -11.70 41.52 -4.57
C MET A 456 -12.07 42.19 -5.90
N THR A 457 -12.01 43.52 -5.96
CA THR A 457 -12.43 44.32 -7.13
C THR A 457 -11.26 44.88 -7.91
N ASP A 458 -10.02 44.56 -7.50
CA ASP A 458 -8.77 45.13 -8.01
C ASP A 458 -8.77 46.67 -8.02
N VAL A 459 -9.56 47.30 -7.15
CA VAL A 459 -9.62 48.75 -7.01
C VAL A 459 -8.38 49.20 -6.24
N VAL A 460 -7.48 49.85 -6.96
CA VAL A 460 -6.25 50.43 -6.42
C VAL A 460 -6.49 51.88 -6.01
N GLY A 461 -5.77 52.32 -4.97
CA GLY A 461 -5.80 53.71 -4.52
C GLY A 461 -6.82 53.96 -3.41
N ASN A 462 -6.72 55.14 -2.80
CA ASN A 462 -7.69 55.61 -1.82
C ASN A 462 -8.10 57.02 -2.21
N PRO A 463 -9.22 57.19 -2.94
CA PRO A 463 -9.64 58.50 -3.46
C PRO A 463 -9.74 59.57 -2.38
N GLU A 464 -10.08 59.20 -1.15
CA GLU A 464 -10.18 60.16 -0.04
C GLU A 464 -8.81 60.61 0.51
N GLU A 465 -7.76 59.78 0.41
CA GLU A 465 -6.40 60.20 0.72
C GLU A 465 -5.81 61.02 -0.42
N GLU A 466 -6.04 60.62 -1.67
CA GLU A 466 -5.56 61.32 -2.88
C GLU A 466 -6.12 62.74 -3.03
N ARG A 467 -7.24 63.05 -2.35
CA ARG A 467 -7.82 64.40 -2.27
C ARG A 467 -7.12 65.32 -1.28
N ARG A 468 -6.32 64.78 -0.36
CA ARG A 468 -5.66 65.56 0.70
C ARG A 468 -4.26 65.96 0.27
N ALA A 469 -3.85 67.18 0.62
CA ALA A 469 -2.53 67.70 0.24
C ALA A 469 -1.39 66.86 0.84
N GLU A 470 -1.59 66.29 2.04
CA GLU A 470 -0.62 65.46 2.74
C GLU A 470 -0.18 64.22 1.95
N PHE A 471 -1.04 63.72 1.06
CA PHE A 471 -0.73 62.60 0.19
C PHE A 471 0.42 62.91 -0.79
N TYR A 472 0.58 64.18 -1.18
CA TYR A 472 1.60 64.62 -2.14
C TYR A 472 2.91 65.10 -1.49
N TYR A 473 3.01 65.08 -0.15
CA TYR A 473 4.27 65.35 0.56
C TYR A 473 5.12 64.08 0.79
N GLN A 474 4.77 62.97 0.12
CA GLN A 474 5.48 61.70 0.25
C GLN A 474 6.78 61.69 -0.55
N PRO A 475 7.79 60.88 -0.17
CA PRO A 475 9.10 60.84 -0.85
C PRO A 475 9.03 60.53 -2.35
N TRP A 476 7.99 59.78 -2.78
CA TRP A 476 7.79 59.44 -4.18
C TRP A 476 7.33 60.62 -5.05
N ALA A 477 6.85 61.72 -4.45
CA ALA A 477 6.24 62.82 -5.18
C ALA A 477 7.21 63.52 -6.15
N GLN A 478 8.45 63.78 -5.70
CA GLN A 478 9.47 64.42 -6.55
C GLN A 478 9.80 63.56 -7.78
N GLU A 479 10.05 62.28 -7.56
CA GLU A 479 10.33 61.34 -8.65
C GLU A 479 9.12 61.18 -9.59
N ALA A 480 7.90 61.11 -9.03
CA ALA A 480 6.68 61.02 -9.82
C ALA A 480 6.49 62.24 -10.73
N VAL A 481 6.77 63.46 -10.25
CA VAL A 481 6.74 64.67 -11.08
C VAL A 481 7.80 64.61 -12.18
N CYS A 482 9.02 64.15 -11.90
CA CYS A 482 10.05 63.98 -12.91
C CYS A 482 9.64 62.98 -14.01
N ARG A 483 9.09 61.81 -13.63
CA ARG A 483 8.58 60.80 -14.57
C ARG A 483 7.41 61.33 -15.39
N TYR A 484 6.51 62.06 -14.75
CA TYR A 484 5.38 62.73 -15.43
C TYR A 484 5.89 63.75 -16.45
N PHE A 485 6.82 64.62 -16.07
CA PHE A 485 7.36 65.65 -16.96
C PHE A 485 8.12 65.04 -18.14
N TYR A 486 8.95 64.02 -17.91
CA TYR A 486 9.62 63.29 -18.98
C TYR A 486 8.60 62.71 -19.98
N THR A 487 7.59 62.00 -19.49
CA THR A 487 6.52 61.44 -20.33
C THR A 487 5.79 62.52 -21.11
N LYS A 488 5.51 63.67 -20.48
CA LYS A 488 4.79 64.79 -21.11
C LYS A 488 5.62 65.46 -22.20
N VAL A 489 6.92 65.63 -21.98
CA VAL A 489 7.86 66.16 -22.99
C VAL A 489 7.95 65.20 -24.19
N GLN A 490 8.07 63.89 -23.96
CA GLN A 490 8.08 62.91 -25.06
C GLN A 490 6.75 62.91 -25.84
N GLN A 491 5.62 63.02 -25.14
CA GLN A 491 4.31 63.14 -25.78
C GLN A 491 4.25 64.40 -26.67
N LYS A 492 4.68 65.55 -26.15
CA LYS A 492 4.69 66.81 -26.90
C LYS A 492 5.66 66.80 -28.09
N ARG A 493 6.81 66.16 -27.92
CA ARG A 493 7.77 65.93 -29.01
C ARG A 493 7.15 65.05 -30.09
N ALA A 494 6.50 63.95 -29.72
CA ALA A 494 5.82 63.07 -30.68
C ALA A 494 4.68 63.79 -31.42
N GLU A 495 3.88 64.60 -30.72
CA GLU A 495 2.84 65.46 -31.33
C GLU A 495 3.45 66.45 -32.35
N LEU A 496 4.60 67.06 -32.02
CA LEU A 496 5.30 67.98 -32.92
C LEU A 496 5.95 67.27 -34.12
N GLU A 497 6.61 66.14 -33.90
CA GLU A 497 7.18 65.32 -34.97
C GLU A 497 6.08 64.83 -35.94
N GLN A 498 4.91 64.47 -35.40
CA GLN A 498 3.73 64.10 -36.19
C GLN A 498 3.15 65.31 -36.95
N ALA A 499 3.06 66.49 -36.33
CA ALA A 499 2.57 67.72 -36.97
C ALA A 499 3.52 68.27 -38.05
N LEU A 500 4.82 68.06 -37.88
CA LEU A 500 5.87 68.49 -38.82
C LEU A 500 6.17 67.44 -39.91
N GLY A 501 5.48 66.29 -39.90
CA GLY A 501 5.63 65.23 -40.91
C GLY A 501 6.95 64.48 -40.86
N ILE A 502 7.70 64.58 -39.75
CA ILE A 502 9.00 63.91 -39.57
C ILE A 502 8.71 62.48 -39.10
N ARG A 503 8.58 61.55 -40.05
CA ARG A 503 8.59 60.11 -39.74
C ARG A 503 10.03 59.68 -39.48
N ASN A 504 10.36 59.39 -38.22
CA ASN A 504 11.59 58.66 -37.89
C ASN A 504 11.58 57.32 -38.63
N SER A 505 12.61 57.08 -39.46
CA SER A 505 12.93 55.75 -40.00
C SER A 505 13.62 54.92 -38.93
#